data_AF-A0AAV9CWQ0-F1
#
_entry.id   AF-A0AAV9CWQ0-F1
#
_cell.length_a   1.000
_cell.length_b   1.000
_cell.length_c   1.000
_cell.angle_alpha   90.00
_cell.angle_beta   90.00
_cell.angle_gamma   90.00
#
_symmetry.space_group_name_H-M   'P 1'
#
loop_
_entity.id
_entity.type
_entity.pdbx_description
1 polymer ?
#
loop_
_entity_poly.entity_id
_entity_poly.type
_entity_poly.pdbx_seq_one_letter_code
_entity_poly.pdbx_strand_id
1 'polypeptide(L)'
;MARLITPGAISTLLSNPSLYSSSNDPEIVVQVVDLKPIGNSNTRFTFMASDGKMKLKAMLPTYSPSEVHSGKLQNLGLIHILDYTCNSILNQPEKYRKTMLLEMFGIYS
;
A
#
# COMPACT_ATOMS: atom_id res chain seq x y z
N MET A 1 -13.72 11.71 14.33
CA MET A 1 -14.36 10.93 13.24
C MET A 1 -13.57 9.65 13.08
N ALA A 2 -14.20 8.49 13.16
CA ALA A 2 -13.52 7.21 12.99
C ALA A 2 -13.05 7.08 11.54
N ARG A 3 -11.74 7.22 11.29
CA ARG A 3 -11.20 7.08 9.94
C ARG A 3 -11.13 5.59 9.60
N LEU A 4 -12.16 5.14 8.90
CA LEU A 4 -12.37 3.76 8.50
C LEU A 4 -11.64 3.51 7.19
N ILE A 5 -11.14 2.29 7.02
CA ILE A 5 -10.65 1.76 5.74
C ILE A 5 -11.68 2.05 4.63
N THR A 6 -11.21 2.46 3.46
CA THR A 6 -12.08 2.83 2.33
C THR A 6 -12.43 1.55 1.55
N PRO A 7 -13.63 0.95 1.72
CA PRO A 7 -13.97 -0.32 1.08
C PRO A 7 -13.98 -0.16 -0.44
N GLY A 8 -13.27 -1.04 -1.14
CA GLY A 8 -13.10 -0.98 -2.58
C GLY A 8 -11.92 -0.12 -3.06
N ALA A 9 -11.15 0.51 -2.17
CA ALA A 9 -9.93 1.25 -2.51
C ALA A 9 -9.00 0.44 -3.42
N ILE A 10 -8.69 -0.80 -3.05
CA ILE A 10 -7.82 -1.69 -3.83
C ILE A 10 -8.38 -1.98 -5.22
N SER A 11 -9.70 -2.16 -5.36
CA SER A 11 -10.31 -2.36 -6.67
C SER A 11 -10.13 -1.12 -7.55
N THR A 12 -10.32 0.07 -6.98
CA THR A 12 -10.12 1.35 -7.67
C THR A 12 -8.66 1.54 -8.10
N LEU A 13 -7.70 1.22 -7.22
CA LEU A 13 -6.26 1.24 -7.51
C LEU A 13 -5.86 0.25 -8.61
N LEU A 14 -6.49 -0.92 -8.63
CA LEU A 14 -6.23 -1.94 -9.64
C LEU A 14 -6.81 -1.59 -11.02
N SER A 15 -7.94 -0.88 -11.02
CA SER A 15 -8.61 -0.36 -12.22
C SER A 15 -7.93 0.90 -12.76
N ASN A 16 -7.31 1.71 -11.90
CA ASN A 16 -6.63 2.95 -12.26
C ASN A 16 -5.13 2.84 -11.92
N PRO A 17 -4.27 2.45 -12.86
CA PRO A 17 -2.87 2.16 -12.57
C PRO A 17 -2.00 3.38 -12.19
N SER A 18 -2.52 4.60 -12.33
CA SER A 18 -1.90 5.85 -11.89
C SER A 18 -2.95 6.84 -11.40
N LEU A 19 -2.66 7.52 -10.30
CA LEU A 19 -3.49 8.61 -9.79
C LEU A 19 -3.01 9.91 -10.43
N TYR A 20 -3.39 10.15 -11.70
CA TYR A 20 -3.17 11.46 -12.31
C TYR A 20 -4.13 12.46 -11.69
N SER A 21 -3.68 13.06 -10.59
CA SER A 21 -4.15 14.28 -9.93
C SER A 21 -5.47 14.83 -10.46
N SER A 22 -6.59 14.30 -9.98
CA SER A 22 -7.81 15.08 -9.91
C SER A 22 -8.05 15.40 -8.44
N SER A 23 -8.21 16.69 -8.13
CA SER A 23 -8.30 17.24 -6.77
C SER A 23 -9.53 16.76 -5.96
N ASN A 24 -10.25 15.75 -6.45
CA ASN A 24 -11.44 15.13 -5.89
C ASN A 24 -11.29 13.61 -5.67
N ASP A 25 -10.09 13.03 -5.85
CA ASP A 25 -9.89 11.61 -5.60
C ASP A 25 -10.08 11.29 -4.10
N PRO A 26 -10.90 10.27 -3.76
CA PRO A 26 -11.23 9.94 -2.38
C PRO A 26 -9.98 9.51 -1.61
N GLU A 27 -9.87 9.91 -0.34
CA GLU A 27 -8.76 9.47 0.52
C GLU A 27 -8.68 7.94 0.53
N ILE A 28 -7.61 7.41 -0.06
CA ILE A 28 -7.40 5.96 -0.19
C ILE A 28 -6.75 5.46 1.09
N VAL A 29 -7.59 5.10 2.07
CA VAL A 29 -7.15 4.58 3.34
C VAL A 29 -7.18 3.07 3.31
N VAL A 30 -6.00 2.46 3.46
CA VAL A 30 -5.84 1.00 3.54
C VAL A 30 -5.17 0.61 4.83
N GLN A 31 -5.50 -0.57 5.31
CA GLN A 31 -4.85 -1.19 6.45
C GLN A 31 -3.64 -1.99 5.98
N VAL A 32 -2.51 -1.76 6.63
CA VAL A 32 -1.29 -2.53 6.47
C VAL A 32 -1.47 -3.85 7.20
N VAL A 33 -1.35 -4.97 6.50
CA VAL A 33 -1.39 -6.32 7.07
C VAL A 33 -0.16 -7.09 6.59
N ASP A 34 0.39 -8.01 7.38
CA ASP A 34 1.49 -8.88 6.93
C ASP A 34 2.73 -8.08 6.44
N LEU A 35 3.09 -7.01 7.17
CA LEU A 35 4.29 -6.23 6.90
C LEU A 35 5.53 -7.09 7.14
N LYS A 36 6.36 -7.26 6.09
CA LYS A 36 7.57 -8.07 6.14
C LYS A 36 8.68 -7.47 5.27
N PRO A 37 9.95 -7.60 5.68
CA PRO A 37 11.09 -7.22 4.86
C PRO A 37 11.20 -8.13 3.62
N ILE A 38 11.76 -7.59 2.53
CA ILE A 38 12.00 -8.31 1.28
C ILE A 38 13.48 -8.70 1.22
N GLY A 39 13.74 -10.00 1.36
CA GLY A 39 15.09 -10.56 1.37
C GLY A 39 15.86 -10.17 2.63
N ASN A 40 17.18 -10.10 2.51
CA ASN A 40 18.10 -9.88 3.64
C ASN A 40 18.36 -8.38 3.92
N SER A 41 17.73 -7.49 3.16
CA SER A 41 17.90 -6.04 3.28
C SER A 41 16.74 -5.42 4.05
N ASN A 42 17.02 -4.79 5.19
CA ASN A 42 16.10 -3.92 5.94
C ASN A 42 15.78 -2.59 5.23
N THR A 43 15.99 -2.51 3.91
CA THR A 43 15.74 -1.30 3.11
C THR A 43 14.48 -1.42 2.24
N ARG A 44 13.94 -2.63 2.07
CA ARG A 44 12.74 -2.89 1.27
C ARG A 44 11.76 -3.70 2.08
N PHE A 45 10.55 -3.19 2.19
CA PHE A 45 9.47 -3.85 2.91
C PHE A 45 8.30 -4.08 1.95
N THR A 46 7.63 -5.22 2.11
CA THR A 46 6.36 -5.51 1.46
C THR A 46 5.32 -5.69 2.54
N PHE A 47 4.10 -5.29 2.24
CA PHE A 47 2.96 -5.53 3.10
C PHE A 47 1.76 -5.89 2.23
N MET A 48 0.71 -6.34 2.87
CA MET A 48 -0.57 -6.64 2.29
C MET A 48 -1.52 -5.50 2.66
N ALA A 49 -1.75 -4.59 1.71
CA ALA A 49 -2.77 -3.56 1.87
C ALA A 49 -4.15 -4.25 1.90
N SER A 50 -5.00 -3.88 2.85
CA SER A 50 -6.38 -4.35 2.92
C SER A 50 -7.34 -3.18 3.01
N ASP A 51 -8.36 -3.18 2.15
CA ASP A 51 -9.45 -2.19 2.17
C ASP A 51 -10.68 -2.66 2.97
N GLY A 52 -10.60 -3.85 3.59
CA GLY A 52 -11.73 -4.48 4.29
C GLY A 52 -12.53 -5.45 3.42
N LYS A 53 -12.51 -5.31 2.08
CA LYS A 53 -13.03 -6.32 1.16
C LYS A 53 -11.92 -7.13 0.48
N MET A 54 -10.91 -6.45 -0.04
CA MET A 54 -9.81 -7.08 -0.76
C MET A 54 -8.48 -6.91 -0.03
N LYS A 55 -7.50 -7.71 -0.43
CA LYS A 55 -6.11 -7.64 0.01
C LYS A 55 -5.22 -7.63 -1.22
N LEU A 56 -4.24 -6.76 -1.23
CA LEU A 56 -3.29 -6.64 -2.32
C LEU A 56 -1.88 -6.51 -1.78
N LYS A 57 -0.95 -7.20 -2.42
CA LYS A 57 0.46 -7.07 -2.12
C LYS A 57 0.95 -5.70 -2.57
N ALA A 58 1.48 -4.96 -1.62
CA ALA A 58 2.11 -3.68 -1.82
C ALA A 58 3.59 -3.75 -1.42
N MET A 59 4.42 -2.98 -2.10
CA MET A 59 5.82 -2.76 -1.70
C MET A 59 5.98 -1.31 -1.30
N LEU A 60 6.66 -1.12 -0.18
CA LEU A 60 6.98 0.19 0.31
C LEU A 60 8.20 0.76 -0.44
N PRO A 61 8.28 2.08 -0.58
CA PRO A 61 9.40 2.73 -1.22
C PRO A 61 10.66 2.59 -0.35
N THR A 62 11.84 2.70 -0.97
CA THR A 62 13.14 2.50 -0.30
C THR A 62 13.45 3.49 0.82
N TYR A 63 12.72 4.60 0.91
CA TYR A 63 12.86 5.62 1.96
C TYR A 63 11.92 5.39 3.16
N SER A 64 10.96 4.47 3.06
CA SER A 64 10.03 4.08 4.12
C SER A 64 10.61 3.28 5.32
N PRO A 65 11.79 2.62 5.26
CA PRO A 65 12.34 1.83 6.37
C PRO A 65 12.39 2.60 7.68
N SER A 66 12.69 3.89 7.61
CA SER A 66 12.77 4.76 8.78
C SER A 66 11.43 4.84 9.52
N GLU A 67 10.30 4.88 8.82
CA GLU A 67 8.96 4.92 9.42
C GLU A 67 8.57 3.55 10.01
N VAL A 68 8.99 2.45 9.37
CA VAL A 68 8.81 1.08 9.89
C VAL A 68 9.63 0.87 11.16
N HIS A 69 10.92 1.23 11.13
CA HIS A 69 11.81 1.13 12.28
C HIS A 69 11.42 2.08 13.41
N SER A 70 10.86 3.25 13.08
CA SER A 70 10.32 4.18 14.07
C SER A 70 9.03 3.68 14.73
N GLY A 71 8.43 2.59 14.23
CA GLY A 71 7.17 2.03 14.73
C GLY A 71 5.92 2.79 14.27
N LYS A 72 6.07 3.82 13.43
CA LYS A 72 4.93 4.54 12.85
C LYS A 72 4.19 3.68 11.84
N LEU A 73 4.94 2.93 11.02
CA LEU A 73 4.37 1.97 10.09
C LEU A 73 4.52 0.56 10.65
N GLN A 74 3.42 0.02 11.16
CA GLN A 74 3.38 -1.30 11.76
C GLN A 74 2.25 -2.15 11.18
N ASN A 75 2.31 -3.46 11.47
CA ASN A 75 1.22 -4.36 11.14
C ASN A 75 -0.08 -3.89 11.80
N LEU A 76 -1.18 -3.95 11.06
CA LEU A 76 -2.50 -3.40 11.41
C LEU A 76 -2.57 -1.87 11.44
N GLY A 77 -1.51 -1.15 11.03
CA GLY A 77 -1.53 0.30 10.89
C GLY A 77 -2.40 0.77 9.72
N LEU A 78 -2.95 1.98 9.82
CA LEU A 78 -3.71 2.61 8.75
C LEU A 78 -2.83 3.61 8.02
N ILE A 79 -2.80 3.51 6.69
CA ILE A 79 -2.03 4.43 5.84
C ILE A 79 -2.91 5.07 4.77
N HIS A 80 -2.57 6.30 4.43
CA HIS A 80 -3.07 7.00 3.26
C HIS A 80 -2.17 6.69 2.08
N ILE A 81 -2.70 6.17 1.00
CA ILE A 81 -1.95 6.17 -0.25
C ILE A 81 -2.11 7.55 -0.88
N LEU A 82 -1.00 8.25 -1.05
CA LEU A 82 -0.95 9.54 -1.75
C LEU A 82 -0.54 9.33 -3.21
N ASP A 83 0.46 8.47 -3.43
CA ASP A 83 0.99 8.17 -4.75
C ASP A 83 1.39 6.69 -4.85
N TYR A 84 1.08 6.10 -5.99
CA TYR A 84 1.34 4.69 -6.24
C TYR A 84 1.44 4.40 -7.72
N THR A 85 2.13 3.30 -8.01
CA THR A 85 2.21 2.72 -9.34
C THR A 85 1.86 1.24 -9.29
N CYS A 86 0.93 0.83 -10.15
CA CYS A 86 0.55 -0.57 -10.28
C CYS A 86 1.50 -1.27 -11.25
N ASN A 87 2.47 -2.02 -10.74
CA ASN A 87 3.36 -2.81 -11.58
C ASN A 87 2.84 -4.26 -11.71
N SER A 88 2.79 -4.76 -12.94
CA SER A 88 2.47 -6.15 -13.21
C SER A 88 3.76 -6.95 -13.31
N ILE A 89 4.15 -7.61 -12.21
CA ILE A 89 5.33 -8.47 -12.22
C ILE A 89 4.92 -9.80 -12.86
N LEU A 90 5.39 -10.04 -14.08
CA LEU A 90 5.13 -11.24 -14.89
C LEU A 90 5.50 -12.57 -14.20
N ASN A 91 6.28 -12.52 -13.11
CA ASN A 91 6.93 -13.68 -12.49
C ASN A 91 6.17 -14.30 -11.30
N GLN A 92 4.86 -14.07 -11.18
CA GLN A 92 4.01 -14.62 -10.10
C GLN A 92 2.72 -15.25 -10.67
N PRO A 93 2.12 -16.24 -9.98
CA PRO A 93 0.86 -16.85 -10.40
C PRO A 93 -0.25 -15.81 -10.50
N GLU A 94 -1.23 -16.02 -11.38
CA GLU A 94 -2.26 -15.04 -11.81
C GLU A 94 -2.94 -14.26 -10.67
N LYS A 95 -3.14 -14.88 -9.51
CA LYS A 95 -3.71 -14.24 -8.31
C LYS A 95 -2.83 -13.15 -7.67
N TYR A 96 -1.52 -13.12 -7.98
CA TYR A 96 -0.52 -12.21 -7.39
C TYR A 96 0.25 -11.39 -8.43
N ARG A 97 -0.18 -11.41 -9.71
CA ARG A 97 0.53 -10.72 -10.80
C ARG A 97 0.58 -9.20 -10.65
N LYS A 98 -0.37 -8.60 -9.94
CA LYS A 98 -0.40 -7.15 -9.69
C LYS A 98 0.16 -6.84 -8.31
N THR A 99 1.32 -6.19 -8.28
CA THR A 99 1.93 -5.65 -7.07
C THR A 99 1.88 -4.14 -7.16
N MET A 100 1.36 -3.50 -6.12
CA MET A 100 1.34 -2.05 -6.03
C MET A 100 2.65 -1.56 -5.42
N LEU A 101 3.35 -0.66 -6.10
CA LEU A 101 4.48 0.05 -5.53
C LEU A 101 3.93 1.36 -4.96
N LEU A 102 4.05 1.55 -3.66
CA LEU A 102 3.76 2.85 -3.06
C LEU A 102 4.93 3.77 -3.37
N GLU A 103 4.64 4.92 -3.97
CA GLU A 103 5.63 5.98 -4.17
C GLU A 103 5.52 7.05 -3.13
N MET A 104 4.32 7.31 -2.58
CA MET A 104 4.10 8.25 -1.49
C MET A 104 2.92 7.83 -0.62
N PHE A 105 3.06 7.91 0.70
CA PHE A 105 1.99 7.60 1.63
C PHE A 105 2.04 8.50 2.86
N GLY A 106 0.86 8.76 3.41
CA GLY A 106 0.69 9.41 4.71
C GLY A 106 0.45 8.36 5.79
N ILE A 107 1.13 8.47 6.92
CA ILE A 107 0.83 7.67 8.11
C ILE A 107 -0.09 8.48 9.01
N TYR A 108 -1.09 7.82 9.59
CA TYR A 108 -1.92 8.43 10.61
C TYR A 108 -1.44 7.95 11.98
N SER A 109 -0.89 8.88 12.76
CA SER A 109 -0.48 8.65 14.15
C SER A 109 -1.61 8.94 15.12
#